data_AF-A0A1R1EL33-F1
#
_entry.id   AF-A0A1R1EL33-F1
#
_cell.length_a   1.000
_cell.length_b   1.000
_cell.length_c   1.000
_cell.angle_alpha   90.00
_cell.angle_beta   90.00
_cell.angle_gamma   90.00
#
_symmetry.space_group_name_H-M   'P 1'
#
loop_
_entity.id
_entity.type
_entity.pdbx_description
1 polymer ?
#
loop_
_entity_poly.entity_id
_entity_poly.type
_entity_poly.pdbx_seq_one_letter_code
_entity_poly.pdbx_strand_id
1 'polypeptide(L)'
;MCMLTACTGPTSGGGDITILDKQLIGSTYWIVVEKTHSKEEWPVKIKVDNENTWNLLEVGRTYLSTYSYKSLDKGAKLESVRHINQGQ
;
A
#
# COMPACT_ATOMS: atom_id res chain seq x y z
N MET A 1 -3.17 -36.16 15.57
CA MET A 1 -2.60 -35.65 14.31
C MET A 1 -3.54 -34.56 13.77
N CYS A 2 -3.44 -33.33 14.27
CA CYS A 2 -4.29 -32.23 13.78
C CYS A 2 -3.59 -31.60 12.57
N MET A 3 -4.15 -31.80 11.37
CA MET A 3 -3.75 -31.06 10.18
C MET A 3 -4.10 -29.59 10.39
N LEU A 4 -3.11 -28.78 10.77
CA LEU A 4 -3.18 -27.33 10.67
C LEU A 4 -3.16 -26.99 9.17
N THR A 5 -4.34 -26.81 8.58
CA THR A 5 -4.47 -26.13 7.29
C THR A 5 -4.02 -24.69 7.49
N ALA A 6 -2.75 -24.42 7.18
CA ALA A 6 -2.25 -23.06 7.10
C ALA A 6 -3.13 -22.32 6.09
N CYS A 7 -3.92 -21.35 6.56
CA CYS A 7 -4.61 -20.40 5.71
C CYS A 7 -3.54 -19.55 5.01
N THR A 8 -3.05 -20.01 3.86
CA THR A 8 -2.08 -19.31 3.01
C THR A 8 -2.76 -18.23 2.16
N GLY A 9 -3.64 -17.45 2.81
CA GLY A 9 -4.27 -16.28 2.23
C GLY A 9 -3.32 -15.08 2.22
N PRO A 10 -3.55 -14.08 1.36
CA PRO A 10 -2.79 -12.83 1.40
C PRO A 10 -2.94 -12.16 2.77
N THR A 11 -1.82 -11.65 3.30
CA THR A 11 -1.81 -10.81 4.50
C THR A 11 -2.35 -9.43 4.14
N SER A 12 -3.24 -8.90 4.96
CA SER A 12 -3.71 -7.53 4.83
C SER A 12 -2.94 -6.63 5.78
N GLY A 13 -2.45 -5.50 5.27
CA GLY A 13 -1.84 -4.43 6.04
C GLY A 13 -2.62 -3.13 5.85
N GLY A 14 -2.55 -2.23 6.82
CA GLY A 14 -3.20 -0.93 6.70
C GLY A 14 -2.63 0.08 7.68
N GLY A 15 -2.88 1.35 7.41
CA GLY A 15 -2.41 2.47 8.20
C GLY A 15 -2.14 3.71 7.36
N ASP A 16 -1.56 4.70 8.01
CA ASP A 16 -1.23 5.98 7.41
C ASP A 16 0.06 5.84 6.59
N ILE A 17 -0.04 6.03 5.29
CA ILE A 17 1.07 5.92 4.35
C ILE A 17 1.39 7.27 3.74
N THR A 18 2.67 7.63 3.75
CA THR A 18 3.16 8.82 3.04
C THR A 18 3.73 8.40 1.71
N ILE A 19 3.26 9.02 0.63
CA ILE A 19 3.70 8.68 -0.73
C ILE A 19 5.03 9.36 -0.99
N LEU A 20 6.06 8.56 -1.23
CA LEU A 20 7.43 9.03 -1.52
C LEU A 20 7.67 9.19 -3.02
N ASP A 21 7.09 8.32 -3.84
CA ASP A 21 7.31 8.32 -5.29
C ASP A 21 6.14 7.64 -6.03
N LYS A 22 6.02 7.94 -7.33
CA LYS A 22 5.04 7.35 -8.25
C LYS A 22 5.77 6.81 -9.47
N GLN A 23 5.54 5.53 -9.77
CA GLN A 23 6.25 4.84 -10.86
C GLN A 23 5.24 4.21 -11.83
N LEU A 24 5.42 4.47 -13.12
CA LEU A 24 4.75 3.74 -14.19
C LEU A 24 5.74 2.74 -14.79
N ILE A 25 5.53 1.45 -14.56
CA ILE A 25 6.40 0.38 -15.05
C ILE A 25 5.58 -0.47 -16.02
N GLY A 26 5.85 -0.32 -17.32
CA GLY A 26 4.98 -0.87 -18.37
C GLY A 26 3.60 -0.24 -18.30
N SER A 27 2.56 -1.06 -18.13
CA SER A 27 1.16 -0.64 -17.93
C SER A 27 0.71 -0.67 -16.47
N THR A 28 1.65 -0.82 -15.52
CA THR A 28 1.32 -0.95 -14.10
C THR A 28 1.69 0.30 -13.32
N TYR A 29 0.71 0.83 -12.60
CA TYR A 29 0.88 1.97 -11.70
C TYR A 29 1.36 1.52 -10.32
N TRP A 30 2.44 2.13 -9.85
CA TRP A 30 3.02 1.87 -8.54
C TRP A 30 3.16 3.17 -7.75
N ILE A 31 3.02 3.05 -6.44
CA ILE A 31 3.41 4.07 -5.47
C ILE A 31 4.45 3.47 -4.54
N VAL A 32 5.45 4.26 -4.18
CA VAL A 32 6.41 3.93 -3.12
C VAL A 32 5.99 4.69 -1.88
N VAL A 33 5.82 3.98 -0.77
CA VAL A 33 5.25 4.58 0.44
C VAL A 33 6.04 4.22 1.67
N GLU A 34 6.06 5.13 2.63
CA GLU A 34 6.52 4.87 3.99
C GLU A 34 5.32 4.82 4.93
N LYS A 35 5.34 3.89 5.88
CA LYS A 35 4.30 3.83 6.91
C LYS A 35 4.62 4.81 8.03
N THR A 36 3.73 5.75 8.22
CA THR A 36 3.72 6.64 9.37
C THR A 36 3.36 5.78 10.59
N HIS A 37 4.34 5.46 11.45
CA HIS A 37 4.22 4.63 12.67
C HIS A 37 4.46 3.11 12.55
N SER A 38 5.06 2.61 11.47
CA SER A 38 5.55 1.22 11.47
C SER A 38 6.99 1.13 11.96
N LYS A 39 7.34 0.01 12.61
CA LYS A 39 8.74 -0.36 12.88
C LYS A 39 9.46 -0.88 11.63
N GLU A 40 8.75 -1.03 10.52
CA GLU A 40 9.33 -1.40 9.22
C GLU A 40 10.04 -0.18 8.63
N GLU A 41 11.37 -0.22 8.62
CA GLU A 41 12.24 0.89 8.20
C GLU A 41 12.32 1.06 6.67
N TRP A 42 11.61 0.24 5.89
CA TRP A 42 11.79 0.20 4.44
C TRP A 42 10.54 0.68 3.69
N PRO A 43 10.70 1.52 2.65
CA PRO A 43 9.60 1.88 1.77
C PRO A 43 8.98 0.65 1.11
N VAL A 44 7.66 0.61 1.08
CA VAL A 44 6.88 -0.47 0.45
C VAL A 44 6.39 0.00 -0.92
N LYS A 45 6.53 -0.85 -1.94
CA LYS A 45 5.89 -0.62 -3.23
C LYS A 45 4.47 -1.15 -3.21
N ILE A 46 3.50 -0.31 -3.55
CA ILE A 46 2.09 -0.68 -3.64
C ILE A 46 1.61 -0.48 -5.08
N LYS A 47 1.05 -1.53 -5.66
CA LYS A 47 0.40 -1.52 -6.97
C LYS A 47 -0.97 -0.86 -6.86
N VAL A 48 -1.27 0.04 -7.79
CA VAL A 48 -2.56 0.71 -7.91
C VAL A 48 -3.22 0.27 -9.20
N ASP A 49 -4.35 -0.44 -9.13
CA ASP A 49 -5.02 -0.99 -10.31
C ASP A 49 -5.88 0.07 -11.05
N ASN A 50 -6.19 1.19 -10.42
CA ASN A 50 -7.03 2.26 -10.98
C ASN A 50 -6.20 3.52 -11.29
N GLU A 51 -6.14 3.90 -12.55
CA GLU A 51 -5.38 5.08 -13.02
C GLU A 51 -5.87 6.39 -12.38
N ASN A 52 -7.19 6.59 -12.25
CA ASN A 52 -7.73 7.80 -11.63
C ASN A 52 -7.32 7.89 -10.17
N THR A 53 -7.38 6.77 -9.43
CA THR A 53 -6.85 6.71 -8.06
C THR A 53 -5.37 7.06 -8.06
N TRP A 54 -4.55 6.45 -8.91
CA TRP A 54 -3.12 6.75 -8.98
C TRP A 54 -2.85 8.22 -9.31
N ASN A 55 -3.61 8.83 -10.21
CA ASN A 55 -3.48 10.24 -10.59
C ASN A 55 -3.82 11.20 -9.45
N LEU A 56 -4.82 10.89 -8.63
CA LEU A 56 -5.22 11.71 -7.48
C LEU A 56 -4.24 11.64 -6.30
N LEU A 57 -3.38 10.62 -6.27
CA LEU A 57 -2.36 10.49 -5.24
C LEU A 57 -1.20 11.45 -5.51
N GLU A 58 -0.93 12.30 -4.53
CA GLU A 58 0.17 13.27 -4.51
C GLU A 58 1.37 12.75 -3.71
N VAL A 59 2.58 12.96 -4.26
CA VAL A 59 3.84 12.72 -3.55
C VAL A 59 3.97 13.71 -2.38
N GLY A 60 4.48 13.24 -1.24
CA GLY A 60 4.62 14.02 0.00
C GLY A 60 3.34 14.13 0.82
N ARG A 61 2.22 13.56 0.36
CA ARG A 61 0.96 13.51 1.12
C ARG A 61 0.80 12.18 1.84
N THR A 62 0.15 12.25 3.01
CA THR A 62 -0.21 11.09 3.82
C THR A 62 -1.68 10.71 3.58
N TYR A 63 -1.95 9.43 3.43
CA TYR A 63 -3.26 8.86 3.20
C TYR A 63 -3.50 7.68 4.14
N LEU A 64 -4.75 7.46 4.52
CA LEU A 64 -5.15 6.22 5.16
C LEU A 64 -5.33 5.16 4.09
N SER A 65 -4.62 4.04 4.20
CA SER A 65 -4.67 2.97 3.20
C SER A 65 -4.85 1.59 3.81
N THR A 66 -5.46 0.70 3.04
CA THR A 66 -5.43 -0.75 3.24
C THR A 66 -4.88 -1.38 1.98
N TYR A 67 -4.04 -2.39 2.13
CA TYR A 67 -3.41 -3.09 1.02
C TYR A 67 -3.19 -4.57 1.38
N SER A 68 -3.13 -5.43 0.38
CA SER A 68 -2.91 -6.86 0.54
C SER A 68 -1.56 -7.27 -0.04
N TYR A 69 -0.89 -8.23 0.58
CA TYR A 69 0.39 -8.74 0.09
C TYR A 69 0.59 -10.20 0.47
N LYS A 70 1.32 -10.92 -0.39
CA LYS A 70 1.89 -12.23 -0.01
C LYS A 70 3.26 -12.06 0.64
N SER A 71 4.02 -11.07 0.19
CA SER A 71 5.31 -10.69 0.74
C SER A 71 5.63 -9.26 0.31
N LEU A 72 6.11 -8.41 1.24
CA LEU A 72 6.31 -6.98 0.98
C LEU A 72 7.44 -6.70 -0.02
N ASP A 73 8.43 -7.60 -0.14
CA ASP A 73 9.51 -7.51 -1.14
C ASP A 73 9.00 -7.61 -2.59
N LYS A 74 7.88 -8.32 -2.79
CA LYS A 74 7.22 -8.43 -4.11
C LYS A 74 6.26 -7.29 -4.39
N GLY A 75 6.14 -6.36 -3.45
CA GLY A 75 5.13 -5.32 -3.44
C GLY A 75 3.77 -5.80 -2.93
N ALA A 76 2.95 -4.82 -2.59
CA ALA A 76 1.58 -5.00 -2.16
C ALA A 76 0.59 -4.56 -3.25
N LYS A 77 -0.67 -4.92 -3.11
CA LYS A 77 -1.79 -4.42 -3.91
C LYS A 77 -2.62 -3.47 -3.06
N LEU A 78 -2.92 -2.29 -3.60
CA LEU A 78 -3.82 -1.34 -2.96
C LEU A 78 -5.25 -1.89 -2.97
N GLU A 79 -5.86 -1.98 -1.79
CA GLU A 79 -7.27 -2.37 -1.62
C GLU A 79 -8.14 -1.13 -1.40
N SER A 80 -7.66 -0.16 -0.61
CA SER A 80 -8.34 1.11 -0.42
C SER A 80 -7.36 2.24 -0.07
N VAL A 81 -7.75 3.46 -0.41
CA VAL A 81 -7.04 4.68 -0.03
C VAL A 81 -8.05 5.81 0.20
N ARG A 82 -7.84 6.62 1.23
CA ARG A 82 -8.66 7.78 1.56
C ARG A 82 -7.78 8.91 2.06
N HIS A 83 -8.16 10.14 1.75
CA HIS A 83 -7.54 11.31 2.35
C HIS A 83 -7.78 11.29 3.86
N ILE A 84 -6.72 11.58 4.61
CA ILE A 84 -6.86 11.96 6.00
C ILE A 84 -7.29 13.42 5.95
N ASN A 85 -8.58 13.69 6.18
CA ASN A 85 -9.02 15.05 6.45
C ASN A 85 -8.41 15.43 7.80
N GLN A 86 -7.24 16.06 7.77
CA GLN A 86 -6.77 16.83 8.92
C GLN A 86 -7.80 17.94 9.09
N GLY A 87 -8.59 17.85 10.17
CA GLY A 87 -9.76 18.69 10.40
C GLY A 87 -9.46 20.17 10.17
N GLN A 88 -10.42 20.84 9.52
CA GLN A 88 -10.61 22.28 9.69
C GLN A 88 -11.06 22.57 11.13
#